data_AF-K9UVL5-F1
#
_entry.id   AF-K9UVL5-F1
#
_cell.length_a   1.000
_cell.length_b   1.000
_cell.length_c   1.000
_cell.angle_alpha   90.00
_cell.angle_beta   90.00
_cell.angle_gamma   90.00
#
_symmetry.space_group_name_H-M   'P 1'
#
loop_
_entity.id
_entity.type
_entity.pdbx_description
1 polymer ?
#
loop_
_entity_poly.entity_id
_entity_poly.type
_entity_poly.pdbx_seq_one_letter_code
_entity_poly.pdbx_strand_id
1 'polypeptide(L)'
;MENKDKAFLGTGWGFPPTFNKASASVQLVSAEEDICESLQILLSTSLGERVMQPTYGCNLQNFLFEPLSPTITSSIKEQLRTSILYHEPRILLNGLDLSLDEQLQGRVNLTIDYTIINTNSRFNLVYPFYLEESTGSLLPAASTGEVPVNLPVGSIANA
;
A
#
# COMPACT_ATOMS: atom_id res chain seq x y z
N MET A 1 13.96 15.74 17.45
CA MET A 1 13.79 14.28 17.63
C MET A 1 13.07 13.78 16.40
N GLU A 2 13.83 13.23 15.46
CA GLU A 2 13.33 12.77 14.16
C GLU A 2 12.69 11.39 14.37
N ASN A 3 11.38 11.31 14.15
CA ASN A 3 10.60 10.16 14.54
C ASN A 3 10.79 9.03 13.51
N LYS A 4 11.69 8.08 13.81
CA LYS A 4 12.03 6.92 12.96
C LYS A 4 10.81 6.11 12.49
N ASP A 5 9.68 6.22 13.19
CA ASP A 5 8.44 5.54 12.88
C ASP A 5 7.81 6.00 11.55
N LYS A 6 8.17 7.19 11.04
CA LYS A 6 7.66 7.74 9.77
C LYS A 6 8.44 7.33 8.53
N ALA A 7 9.64 6.76 8.70
CA ALA A 7 10.56 6.51 7.59
C ALA A 7 10.05 5.46 6.58
N PHE A 8 9.10 4.60 6.97
CA PHE A 8 8.60 3.54 6.08
C PHE A 8 7.55 4.04 5.06
N LEU A 9 6.91 5.19 5.30
CA LEU A 9 5.90 5.76 4.38
C LEU A 9 6.52 6.33 3.11
N GLY A 10 7.85 6.41 3.07
CA GLY A 10 8.62 6.93 1.95
C GLY A 10 8.93 8.42 2.10
N THR A 11 9.81 8.89 1.23
CA THR A 11 10.15 10.30 1.07
C THR A 11 10.15 10.60 -0.41
N GLY A 12 9.32 11.56 -0.80
CA GLY A 12 9.10 11.99 -2.17
C GLY A 12 9.58 13.41 -2.41
N TRP A 13 9.48 13.84 -3.66
CA TRP A 13 9.60 15.25 -3.99
C TRP A 13 8.38 15.99 -3.47
N GLY A 14 8.59 17.15 -2.87
CA GLY A 14 7.48 18.01 -2.49
C GLY A 14 6.72 18.51 -3.70
N PHE A 15 5.41 18.65 -3.55
CA PHE A 15 4.51 19.25 -4.53
C PHE A 15 3.88 20.53 -3.97
N PRO A 16 4.06 21.70 -4.63
CA PRO A 16 4.72 21.89 -5.92
C PRO A 16 6.27 21.70 -5.85
N PRO A 17 6.90 21.19 -6.94
CA PRO A 17 8.35 20.97 -6.97
C PRO A 17 9.12 22.27 -6.70
N THR A 18 9.77 22.32 -5.54
CA THR A 18 10.48 23.51 -5.06
C THR A 18 11.97 23.22 -4.93
N PHE A 19 12.78 24.11 -5.50
CA PHE A 19 14.23 23.98 -5.53
C PHE A 19 14.88 25.05 -4.66
N ASN A 20 15.74 24.65 -3.74
CA ASN A 20 16.49 25.55 -2.90
C ASN A 20 17.86 25.85 -3.52
N LYS A 21 18.08 27.11 -3.92
CA LYS A 21 19.33 27.55 -4.55
C LYS A 21 20.52 27.55 -3.59
N ALA A 22 20.31 27.77 -2.30
CA ALA A 22 21.39 27.85 -1.31
C ALA A 22 21.93 26.46 -0.96
N SER A 23 21.06 25.46 -0.85
CA SER A 23 21.44 24.07 -0.57
C SER A 23 21.63 23.21 -1.82
N ALA A 24 21.37 23.76 -3.03
CA ALA A 24 21.36 23.03 -4.30
C ALA A 24 20.56 21.71 -4.24
N SER A 25 19.43 21.73 -3.50
CA SER A 25 18.62 20.55 -3.22
C SER A 25 17.16 20.76 -3.61
N VAL A 26 16.44 19.66 -3.77
CA VAL A 26 14.99 19.64 -3.93
C VAL A 26 14.34 19.58 -2.56
N GLN A 27 13.21 20.28 -2.38
CA GLN A 27 12.39 20.11 -1.20
C GLN A 27 11.76 18.72 -1.22
N LEU A 28 12.00 17.95 -0.16
CA LEU A 28 11.44 16.62 0.01
C LEU A 28 10.34 16.66 1.06
N VAL A 29 9.36 15.80 0.89
CA VAL A 29 8.22 15.63 1.79
C VAL A 29 8.13 14.15 2.16
N SER A 30 7.71 13.86 3.39
CA SER A 30 7.71 12.51 3.94
C SER A 30 6.36 12.18 4.56
N ALA A 31 6.06 10.89 4.63
CA ALA A 31 4.98 10.37 5.46
C ALA A 31 3.60 10.96 5.19
N GLU A 32 2.96 11.56 6.19
CA GLU A 32 1.59 12.03 6.11
C GLU A 32 1.44 13.20 5.13
N GLU A 33 2.43 14.10 5.11
CA GLU A 33 2.46 15.20 4.15
C GLU A 33 2.60 14.70 2.70
N ASP A 34 3.37 13.63 2.47
CA ASP A 34 3.55 13.03 1.12
C ASP A 34 2.24 12.39 0.61
N ILE A 35 1.47 11.77 1.50
CA ILE A 35 0.14 11.24 1.18
C ILE A 35 -0.83 12.38 0.82
N CYS A 36 -0.81 13.47 1.58
CA CYS A 36 -1.66 14.63 1.30
C CYS A 36 -1.35 15.23 -0.08
N GLU A 37 -0.07 15.42 -0.39
CA GLU A 37 0.36 15.92 -1.70
C GLU A 37 0.04 14.94 -2.84
N SER A 38 0.18 13.63 -2.62
CA SER A 38 -0.22 12.59 -3.59
C SER A 38 -1.71 12.66 -3.91
N LEU A 39 -2.57 12.80 -2.89
CA LEU A 39 -4.01 13.00 -3.09
C LEU A 39 -4.29 14.29 -3.87
N GLN A 40 -3.60 15.38 -3.54
CA GLN A 40 -3.75 16.63 -4.28
C GLN A 40 -3.43 16.46 -5.76
N ILE A 41 -2.32 15.79 -6.09
CA ILE A 41 -1.92 15.49 -7.47
C ILE A 41 -2.98 14.64 -8.17
N LEU A 42 -3.44 13.56 -7.51
CA LEU A 42 -4.45 12.65 -8.07
C LEU A 42 -5.75 13.39 -8.42
N LEU A 43 -6.22 14.25 -7.53
CA LEU A 43 -7.47 15.00 -7.68
C LEU A 43 -7.35 16.18 -8.67
N SER A 44 -6.15 16.74 -8.84
CA SER A 44 -5.90 17.82 -9.80
C SER A 44 -5.61 17.34 -11.22
N THR A 45 -5.36 16.04 -11.40
CA THR A 45 -4.97 15.45 -12.69
C THR A 45 -6.18 14.82 -13.38
N SER A 46 -6.41 15.14 -14.64
CA SER A 46 -7.46 14.50 -15.45
C SER A 46 -6.99 13.16 -16.03
N LEU A 47 -7.93 12.25 -16.25
CA LEU A 47 -7.63 10.97 -16.90
C LEU A 47 -7.01 11.19 -18.29
N GLY A 48 -5.92 10.47 -18.59
CA GLY A 48 -5.20 10.58 -19.86
C GLY A 48 -4.12 11.66 -19.92
N GLU A 49 -3.99 12.54 -18.92
CA GLU A 49 -2.94 13.59 -18.92
C GLU A 49 -1.53 13.01 -18.75
N ARG A 50 -1.40 11.91 -17.99
CA ARG A 50 -0.09 11.30 -17.73
C ARG A 50 0.32 10.35 -18.85
N VAL A 51 1.50 10.61 -19.41
CA VAL A 51 2.13 9.78 -20.43
C VAL A 51 2.30 8.35 -19.90
N MET A 52 1.88 7.36 -20.70
CA MET A 52 1.89 5.92 -20.37
C MET A 52 1.06 5.52 -19.14
N GLN A 53 0.24 6.42 -18.59
CA GLN A 53 -0.63 6.16 -17.43
C GLN A 53 -2.03 6.74 -17.68
N PRO A 54 -2.78 6.19 -18.67
CA PRO A 54 -4.05 6.76 -19.09
C PRO A 54 -5.15 6.67 -18.02
N THR A 55 -5.03 5.72 -17.09
CA THR A 55 -6.01 5.49 -16.02
C THR A 55 -5.78 6.35 -14.79
N TYR A 56 -4.62 7.03 -14.67
CA TYR A 56 -4.32 7.85 -13.50
C TYR A 56 -5.02 9.21 -13.58
N GLY A 57 -5.63 9.60 -12.46
CA GLY A 57 -6.29 10.90 -12.28
C GLY A 57 -7.72 10.77 -11.78
N CYS A 58 -8.38 11.92 -11.63
CA CYS A 58 -9.79 12.02 -11.37
C CYS A 58 -10.39 13.09 -12.28
N ASN A 59 -11.28 12.70 -13.18
CA ASN A 59 -11.91 13.64 -14.10
C ASN A 59 -13.07 14.41 -13.43
N LEU A 60 -12.74 15.24 -12.43
CA LEU A 60 -13.70 16.08 -11.72
C LEU A 60 -14.21 17.23 -12.58
N GLN A 61 -13.44 17.63 -13.59
CA GLN A 61 -13.76 18.75 -14.48
C GLN A 61 -15.05 18.53 -15.26
N ASN A 62 -15.38 17.27 -15.58
CA ASN A 62 -16.64 16.91 -16.24
C ASN A 62 -17.89 17.34 -15.47
N PHE A 63 -17.80 17.53 -14.15
CA PHE A 63 -18.96 17.88 -13.31
C PHE A 63 -19.10 19.38 -13.05
N LEU A 64 -18.17 20.23 -13.51
CA LEU A 64 -18.13 21.66 -13.16
C LEU A 64 -19.39 22.45 -13.56
N PHE A 65 -20.08 22.00 -14.61
CA PHE A 65 -21.28 22.67 -15.14
C PHE A 65 -22.55 21.84 -15.01
N GLU A 66 -22.46 20.68 -14.35
CA GLU A 66 -23.62 19.83 -14.11
C GLU A 66 -24.48 20.40 -12.98
N PRO A 67 -25.81 20.31 -13.07
CA PRO A 67 -26.68 20.73 -11.99
C PRO A 67 -26.45 19.83 -10.78
N LEU A 68 -26.23 20.47 -9.63
CA LEU A 68 -25.94 19.79 -8.38
C LEU A 68 -27.20 19.07 -7.88
N SER A 69 -27.29 17.79 -8.23
CA SER A 69 -28.35 16.87 -7.83
C SER A 69 -27.76 15.73 -6.99
N PRO A 70 -28.55 15.07 -6.13
CA PRO A 70 -28.07 13.93 -5.35
C PRO A 70 -27.43 12.83 -6.21
N THR A 71 -27.91 12.67 -7.44
CA THR A 71 -27.33 11.75 -8.43
C THR A 71 -25.91 12.15 -8.80
N ILE A 72 -25.68 13.41 -9.19
CA ILE A 72 -24.35 13.92 -9.53
C ILE A 72 -23.40 13.86 -8.33
N THR A 73 -23.88 14.27 -7.15
CA THR A 73 -23.11 14.16 -5.89
C THR A 73 -22.67 12.72 -5.63
N SER A 74 -23.56 11.74 -5.84
CA SER A 74 -23.23 10.31 -5.67
C SER A 74 -22.21 9.84 -6.71
N SER A 75 -22.36 10.25 -7.97
CA SER A 75 -21.40 9.94 -9.04
C SER A 75 -20.01 10.49 -8.76
N ILE A 76 -19.90 11.74 -8.28
CA ILE A 76 -18.62 12.35 -7.87
C ILE A 76 -17.99 11.55 -6.73
N LYS A 77 -18.76 11.24 -5.68
CA LYS A 77 -18.26 10.45 -4.54
C LYS A 77 -17.77 9.07 -4.96
N GLU A 78 -18.46 8.41 -5.90
CA GLU A 78 -18.05 7.09 -6.39
C GLU A 78 -16.79 7.15 -7.25
N GLN A 79 -16.67 8.17 -8.11
CA GLN A 79 -15.47 8.38 -8.91
C GLN A 79 -14.25 8.68 -8.03
N LEU A 80 -14.41 9.53 -7.02
CA LEU A 80 -13.37 9.82 -6.02
C LEU A 80 -12.95 8.57 -5.26
N ARG A 81 -13.93 7.80 -4.74
CA ARG A 81 -13.67 6.56 -4.02
C ARG A 81 -12.87 5.58 -4.88
N THR A 82 -13.27 5.41 -6.13
CA THR A 82 -12.61 4.51 -7.08
C THR A 82 -11.19 4.96 -7.40
N SER A 83 -10.99 6.24 -7.74
CA SER A 83 -9.66 6.80 -8.02
C SER A 83 -8.72 6.66 -6.81
N ILE A 84 -9.18 6.98 -5.60
CA ILE A 84 -8.38 6.86 -4.38
C ILE A 84 -8.01 5.40 -4.12
N LEU A 85 -8.98 4.48 -4.22
CA LEU A 85 -8.75 3.05 -3.99
C LEU A 85 -7.66 2.47 -4.89
N TYR A 86 -7.63 2.85 -6.19
CA TYR A 86 -6.66 2.31 -7.14
C TYR A 86 -5.31 3.02 -7.13
N HIS A 87 -5.26 4.30 -6.76
CA HIS A 87 -4.06 5.13 -6.92
C HIS A 87 -3.39 5.53 -5.62
N GLU A 88 -4.05 5.42 -4.46
CA GLU A 88 -3.48 5.73 -3.16
C GLU A 88 -3.72 4.58 -2.15
N PRO A 89 -3.02 3.44 -2.29
CA PRO A 89 -3.24 2.26 -1.45
C PRO A 89 -2.77 2.46 0.01
N ARG A 90 -2.03 3.54 0.32
CA ARG A 90 -1.51 3.81 1.67
C ARG A 90 -2.58 4.32 2.64
N ILE A 91 -3.79 4.59 2.15
CA ILE A 91 -4.91 5.07 2.98
C ILE A 91 -6.13 4.17 2.87
N LEU A 92 -6.86 4.08 3.97
CA LEU A 92 -8.22 3.56 4.05
C LEU A 92 -9.18 4.76 4.05
N LEU A 93 -10.04 4.83 3.04
CA LEU A 93 -11.05 5.88 2.95
C LEU A 93 -12.18 5.61 3.95
N ASN A 94 -12.39 6.51 4.91
CA ASN A 94 -13.44 6.42 5.92
C ASN A 94 -14.74 7.08 5.46
N GLY A 95 -14.63 8.21 4.78
CA GLY A 95 -15.78 9.03 4.40
C GLY A 95 -15.45 10.04 3.32
N LEU A 96 -16.46 10.38 2.53
CA LEU A 96 -16.43 11.48 1.57
C LEU A 96 -17.68 12.32 1.77
N ASP A 97 -17.49 13.62 2.02
CA ASP A 97 -18.57 14.58 2.11
C ASP A 97 -18.42 15.74 1.13
N LEU A 98 -19.56 16.18 0.60
CA LEU A 98 -19.64 17.30 -0.32
C LEU A 98 -20.58 18.33 0.32
N SER A 99 -20.00 19.35 0.96
CA SER A 99 -20.77 20.44 1.54
C SER A 99 -21.21 21.42 0.45
N LEU A 100 -22.49 21.78 0.52
CA LEU A 100 -23.18 22.69 -0.40
C LEU A 100 -23.43 24.06 0.23
N ASP A 101 -22.80 24.36 1.37
CA ASP A 101 -23.04 25.59 2.14
C ASP A 101 -22.73 26.86 1.32
N GLU A 102 -21.79 26.75 0.37
CA GLU A 102 -21.38 27.82 -0.54
C GLU A 102 -21.94 27.67 -1.96
N GLN A 103 -23.00 26.88 -2.17
CA GLN A 103 -23.57 26.64 -3.50
C GLN A 103 -23.99 27.94 -4.20
N LEU A 104 -24.51 28.93 -3.46
CA LEU A 104 -24.88 30.25 -4.00
C LEU A 104 -23.67 31.04 -4.52
N GLN A 105 -22.46 30.69 -4.10
CA GLN A 105 -21.20 31.26 -4.56
C GLN A 105 -20.56 30.42 -5.67
N GLY A 106 -21.22 29.35 -6.13
CA GLY A 106 -20.68 28.43 -7.12
C GLY A 106 -19.52 27.57 -6.61
N ARG A 107 -19.43 27.33 -5.30
CA ARG A 107 -18.40 26.49 -4.68
C ARG A 107 -19.02 25.26 -4.03
N VAL A 108 -18.28 24.15 -4.11
CA VAL A 108 -18.60 22.88 -3.45
C VAL A 108 -17.34 22.45 -2.70
N ASN A 109 -17.49 22.18 -1.40
CA ASN A 109 -16.37 21.80 -0.55
C ASN A 109 -16.33 20.28 -0.41
N LEU A 110 -15.25 19.66 -0.86
CA LEU A 110 -14.99 18.23 -0.71
C LEU A 110 -14.19 17.97 0.55
N THR A 111 -14.75 17.17 1.45
CA THR A 111 -14.07 16.66 2.65
C THR A 111 -13.77 15.18 2.48
N ILE A 112 -12.51 14.80 2.69
CA ILE A 112 -12.02 13.43 2.57
C ILE A 112 -11.50 12.97 3.92
N ASP A 113 -12.24 12.06 4.55
CA ASP A 113 -11.82 11.44 5.81
C ASP A 113 -11.15 10.11 5.52
N TYR A 114 -9.92 9.94 5.99
CA TYR A 114 -9.15 8.73 5.75
C TYR A 114 -8.24 8.37 6.94
N THR A 115 -7.84 7.10 6.99
CA THR A 115 -6.87 6.58 7.95
C THR A 115 -5.68 6.01 7.19
N ILE A 116 -4.47 6.39 7.59
CA ILE A 116 -3.25 5.89 6.98
C ILE A 116 -3.00 4.46 7.47
N ILE A 117 -2.84 3.52 6.54
CA ILE A 117 -2.59 2.12 6.88
C ILE A 117 -1.10 1.88 7.13
N ASN A 118 -0.69 2.02 8.39
CA ASN A 118 0.68 1.75 8.87
C ASN A 118 0.97 0.24 9.07
N THR A 119 0.33 -0.66 8.32
CA THR A 119 0.55 -2.10 8.50
C THR A 119 1.77 -2.58 7.72
N ASN A 120 2.89 -2.75 8.43
CA ASN A 120 3.92 -3.71 8.08
C ASN A 120 3.28 -5.11 8.11
N SER A 121 2.62 -5.49 7.01
CA SER A 121 2.36 -6.89 6.80
C SER A 121 3.62 -7.47 6.19
N ARG A 122 4.39 -8.15 7.03
CA ARG A 122 5.40 -9.11 6.63
C ARG A 122 4.74 -10.27 5.85
N PHE A 123 4.00 -10.01 4.78
CA PHE A 123 3.71 -11.03 3.77
C PHE A 123 4.90 -11.08 2.81
N ASN A 124 6.04 -11.53 3.35
CA ASN A 124 7.05 -12.16 2.52
C ASN A 124 6.47 -13.53 2.13
N LEU A 125 5.88 -13.63 0.93
CA LEU A 125 5.50 -14.92 0.38
C LEU A 125 6.79 -15.63 -0.09
N VAL A 126 7.47 -16.31 0.83
CA VAL A 126 8.53 -17.25 0.47
C VAL A 126 7.83 -18.47 -0.13
N TYR A 127 7.91 -18.62 -1.45
CA TYR A 127 7.51 -19.85 -2.14
C TYR A 127 8.70 -20.82 -2.12
N PRO A 128 8.72 -21.89 -1.32
CA PRO A 128 9.78 -22.88 -1.41
C PRO A 128 9.54 -23.72 -2.67
N PHE A 129 10.22 -23.36 -3.77
CA PHE A 129 10.41 -24.24 -4.91
C PHE A 129 11.61 -25.15 -4.61
N TYR A 130 11.44 -26.10 -3.68
CA TYR A 130 12.34 -27.24 -3.62
C TYR A 130 11.70 -28.38 -4.39
N LEU A 131 12.35 -28.68 -5.52
CA LEU A 131 12.21 -29.89 -6.31
C LEU A 131 11.97 -31.11 -5.42
N GLU A 132 10.78 -31.70 -5.47
CA GLU A 132 10.64 -33.14 -5.21
C GLU A 132 11.20 -33.87 -6.44
N GLU A 133 12.52 -33.85 -6.57
CA GLU A 133 13.23 -34.86 -7.33
C GLU A 133 13.69 -35.93 -6.33
N SER A 134 13.14 -37.14 -6.49
CA SER A 134 13.50 -38.39 -5.79
C SER A 134 13.01 -38.49 -4.34
N THR A 135 12.02 -39.32 -4.00
CA THR A 135 12.16 -40.79 -4.00
C THR A 135 10.78 -41.43 -3.76
N GLY A 136 10.08 -41.74 -4.85
CA GLY A 136 8.86 -42.55 -4.81
C GLY A 136 9.06 -43.88 -5.53
N SER A 137 9.69 -44.86 -4.88
CA SER A 137 9.59 -46.26 -5.31
C SER A 137 9.30 -47.14 -4.11
N LEU A 138 8.18 -47.83 -4.18
CA LEU A 138 7.58 -48.65 -3.13
C LEU A 138 7.84 -50.14 -3.40
N LEU A 139 8.34 -50.82 -2.36
CA LEU A 139 8.20 -52.26 -1.98
C LEU A 139 9.12 -53.31 -2.68
N PRO A 140 9.18 -54.58 -2.19
CA PRO A 140 10.01 -55.05 -1.06
C PRO A 140 10.85 -56.32 -1.44
N ALA A 141 11.86 -56.71 -0.65
CA ALA A 141 12.45 -58.05 -0.76
C ALA A 141 13.14 -58.51 0.54
N ALA A 142 12.80 -59.72 0.96
CA ALA A 142 13.35 -60.43 2.11
C ALA A 142 14.79 -60.91 1.88
N SER A 143 15.60 -61.01 2.95
CA SER A 143 16.31 -62.23 3.39
C SER A 143 17.54 -61.93 4.27
N THR A 144 17.55 -62.58 5.44
CA THR A 144 18.66 -63.33 6.09
C THR A 144 19.91 -62.62 6.67
N GLY A 145 20.11 -62.87 7.98
CA GLY A 145 21.42 -63.02 8.69
C GLY A 145 22.07 -61.72 9.16
N GLU A 146 22.61 -61.55 10.37
CA GLU A 146 22.95 -62.40 11.52
C GLU A 146 22.93 -61.55 12.81
N VAL A 147 23.05 -62.22 13.96
CA VAL A 147 22.76 -61.75 15.33
C VAL A 147 24.02 -61.12 16.01
N PRO A 148 24.05 -60.80 17.33
CA PRO A 148 24.20 -59.44 17.89
C PRO A 148 25.52 -59.23 18.67
N VAL A 149 25.81 -58.02 19.16
CA VAL A 149 26.61 -57.87 20.39
C VAL A 149 26.07 -56.71 21.24
N ASN A 150 25.48 -57.06 22.38
CA ASN A 150 25.27 -56.17 23.51
C ASN A 150 26.35 -56.51 24.55
N LEU A 151 26.92 -55.51 25.21
CA LEU A 151 27.57 -55.69 26.53
C LEU A 151 27.57 -54.33 27.28
N PRO A 152 26.83 -54.21 28.40
CA PRO A 152 26.91 -53.09 29.31
C PRO A 152 27.86 -53.40 30.48
N VAL A 153 28.69 -52.45 30.87
CA VAL A 153 29.43 -52.44 32.16
C VAL A 153 29.70 -50.97 32.47
N GLY A 154 29.50 -50.37 33.64
CA GLY A 154 29.09 -50.80 34.98
C GLY A 154 29.37 -49.60 35.91
N SER A 155 28.48 -49.35 36.86
CA SER A 155 28.60 -48.30 37.89
C SER A 155 29.73 -48.59 38.88
N ILE A 156 30.46 -47.55 39.32
CA ILE A 156 31.06 -47.46 40.66
C ILE A 156 31.20 -45.99 41.10
N ALA A 157 30.85 -45.75 42.36
CA ALA A 157 30.83 -44.49 43.09
C ALA A 157 32.20 -44.12 43.69
N ASN A 158 32.43 -42.83 44.02
CA ASN A 158 32.64 -42.35 45.40
C ASN A 158 33.23 -40.92 45.47
N ALA A 159 32.83 -40.25 46.57
CA ALA A 159 33.43 -39.12 47.29
C ALA A 159 33.35 -37.72 46.68
#